data_AF-A0AAQ3UV34-F1
#
_entry.id   AF-A0AAQ3UV34-F1
#
_cell.length_a   1.000
_cell.length_b   1.000
_cell.length_c   1.000
_cell.angle_alpha   90.00
_cell.angle_beta   90.00
_cell.angle_gamma   90.00
#
_symmetry.space_group_name_H-M   'P 1'
#
loop_
_entity.id
_entity.type
_entity.pdbx_description
1 polymer ?
#
loop_
_entity_poly.entity_id
_entity_poly.type
_entity_poly.pdbx_seq_one_letter_code
_entity_poly.pdbx_strand_id
1 'polypeptide(L)'
;PSRLGLAHAPAHKKPLRSKQHTCFLRPAAAPPPPPPPVALLRRTELCRFSGQKIYPGKGIRFIRADSAVFLFANSKCKRYFHNRLKPAKLTWTAMYRKQHKKDIHAEAAKKRRRTTKKPYSRSIVGASLEVIQKKRAEKPEVRDAAREAALREIKERIKKTKDEKKAKKAEVAKSQKAQTKGAVQKGSKGPKLGGGGGKR
;
A
#
# COMPACT_ATOMS: atom_id res chain seq x y z
N PRO A 1 -16.19 3.25 -91.61
CA PRO A 1 -17.38 3.90 -91.01
C PRO A 1 -17.49 3.58 -89.51
N SER A 2 -16.78 4.27 -88.62
CA SER A 2 -17.17 5.53 -87.98
C SER A 2 -18.48 5.48 -87.16
N ARG A 3 -18.33 5.85 -85.88
CA ARG A 3 -19.29 6.48 -84.93
C ARG A 3 -20.26 5.56 -84.16
N LEU A 4 -20.04 5.38 -82.85
CA LEU A 4 -20.44 6.26 -81.71
C LEU A 4 -21.92 6.07 -81.34
N GLY A 5 -22.22 5.71 -80.09
CA GLY A 5 -23.61 5.72 -79.62
C GLY A 5 -23.88 5.23 -78.20
N LEU A 6 -23.30 5.92 -77.22
CA LEU A 6 -23.74 6.08 -75.81
C LEU A 6 -24.52 4.95 -75.10
N ALA A 7 -23.87 4.38 -74.08
CA ALA A 7 -24.50 3.76 -72.93
C ALA A 7 -25.43 4.76 -72.21
N HIS A 8 -26.68 4.36 -71.94
CA HIS A 8 -27.60 5.10 -71.08
C HIS A 8 -27.71 4.38 -69.74
N ALA A 9 -27.14 4.98 -68.70
CA ALA A 9 -27.21 4.50 -67.32
C ALA A 9 -28.59 4.82 -66.70
N PRO A 10 -29.28 3.87 -66.07
CA PRO A 10 -30.43 4.21 -65.24
C PRO A 10 -29.96 4.79 -63.90
N ALA A 11 -30.36 6.03 -63.66
CA ALA A 11 -30.05 6.81 -62.48
C ALA A 11 -30.46 6.10 -61.17
N HIS A 12 -29.50 5.98 -60.26
CA HIS A 12 -29.73 5.64 -58.86
C HIS A 12 -30.66 6.67 -58.20
N LYS A 13 -31.89 6.27 -57.86
CA LYS A 13 -32.74 7.02 -56.92
C LYS A 13 -32.14 6.88 -55.52
N LYS A 14 -31.58 7.98 -55.00
CA LYS A 14 -31.15 8.11 -53.60
C LYS A 14 -32.40 7.99 -52.70
N PRO A 15 -32.45 7.06 -51.72
CA PRO A 15 -33.50 7.11 -50.71
C PRO A 15 -33.31 8.34 -49.83
N LEU A 16 -34.38 9.12 -49.64
CA LEU A 16 -34.41 10.24 -48.70
C LEU A 16 -34.03 9.72 -47.30
N ARG A 17 -32.86 10.17 -46.84
CA ARG A 17 -32.36 9.90 -45.50
C ARG A 17 -33.25 10.68 -44.51
N SER A 18 -34.21 9.99 -43.89
CA SER A 18 -34.98 10.55 -42.78
C SER A 18 -33.99 11.01 -41.71
N LYS A 19 -33.91 12.32 -41.46
CA LYS A 19 -33.20 12.87 -40.31
C LYS A 19 -33.93 12.41 -39.06
N GLN A 20 -33.56 11.25 -38.54
CA GLN A 20 -33.79 10.97 -37.13
C GLN A 20 -32.90 11.95 -36.36
N HIS A 21 -33.51 12.99 -35.82
CA HIS A 21 -32.92 13.79 -34.77
C HIS A 21 -32.72 12.87 -33.56
N THR A 22 -31.59 12.16 -33.52
CA THR A 22 -31.12 11.56 -32.29
C THR A 22 -30.70 12.71 -31.40
N CYS A 23 -31.61 13.16 -30.54
CA CYS A 23 -31.28 13.98 -29.39
C CYS A 23 -30.30 13.16 -28.54
N PHE A 24 -29.00 13.34 -28.80
CA PHE A 24 -27.94 12.92 -27.90
C PHE A 24 -28.10 13.76 -26.63
N LEU A 25 -28.93 13.28 -25.70
CA LEU A 25 -28.92 13.78 -24.34
C LEU A 25 -27.52 13.50 -23.79
N ARG A 26 -26.73 14.56 -23.75
CA ARG A 26 -25.45 14.64 -23.05
C ARG A 26 -25.65 14.05 -21.65
N PRO A 27 -24.97 12.96 -21.28
CA PRO A 27 -25.10 12.40 -19.95
C PRO A 27 -24.69 13.47 -18.95
N ALA A 28 -25.61 13.80 -18.05
CA ALA A 28 -25.37 14.71 -16.95
C ALA A 28 -24.10 14.27 -16.21
N ALA A 29 -23.11 15.16 -16.16
CA ALA A 29 -21.87 14.90 -15.46
C ALA A 29 -22.20 14.56 -14.00
N ALA A 30 -21.95 13.32 -13.60
CA ALA A 30 -22.16 12.88 -12.23
C ALA A 30 -21.40 13.82 -11.27
N PRO A 31 -22.04 14.28 -10.18
CA PRO A 31 -21.40 15.19 -9.24
C PRO A 31 -20.11 14.55 -8.68
N PRO A 32 -19.04 15.33 -8.48
CA PRO A 32 -17.79 14.81 -7.95
C PRO A 32 -18.05 14.14 -6.60
N PRO A 33 -17.47 12.94 -6.34
CA PRO A 33 -17.70 12.24 -5.10
C PRO A 33 -17.25 13.11 -3.92
N PRO A 34 -18.02 13.12 -2.81
CA PRO A 34 -17.71 13.97 -1.66
C PRO A 34 -16.30 13.69 -1.15
N PRO A 35 -15.57 14.73 -0.68
CA PRO A 35 -14.24 14.56 -0.14
C PRO A 35 -14.28 13.53 1.00
N PRO A 36 -13.30 12.61 1.08
CA PRO A 36 -13.27 11.65 2.16
C PRO A 36 -13.21 12.41 3.49
N PRO A 37 -13.97 11.97 4.52
CA PRO A 37 -13.94 12.64 5.82
C PRO A 37 -12.49 12.69 6.28
N VAL A 38 -12.03 13.91 6.59
CA VAL A 38 -10.70 14.14 7.14
C VAL A 38 -10.56 13.26 8.37
N ALA A 39 -9.77 12.20 8.22
CA ALA A 39 -9.50 11.29 9.31
C ALA A 39 -8.56 12.02 10.25
N LEU A 40 -9.12 12.79 11.20
CA LEU A 40 -8.38 13.22 12.37
C LEU A 40 -7.71 11.98 12.95
N LEU A 41 -6.38 11.98 12.96
CA LEU A 41 -5.51 10.90 13.38
C LEU A 41 -5.58 10.73 14.91
N ARG A 42 -6.78 10.52 15.43
CA ARG A 42 -7.04 10.20 16.83
C ARG A 42 -7.23 8.70 16.94
N ARG A 43 -6.64 8.08 17.96
CA ARG A 43 -6.77 6.63 18.22
C ARG A 43 -8.26 6.30 18.36
N THR A 44 -8.81 5.61 17.37
CA THR A 44 -10.23 5.22 17.34
C THR A 44 -10.33 3.75 17.68
N GLU A 45 -11.13 3.44 18.69
CA GLU A 45 -11.43 2.06 19.07
C GLU A 45 -12.61 1.55 18.25
N LEU A 46 -12.75 0.24 18.12
CA LEU A 46 -13.88 -0.36 17.41
C LEU A 46 -14.85 -1.01 18.38
N CYS A 47 -16.14 -0.76 18.17
CA CYS A 47 -17.20 -1.46 18.88
C CYS A 47 -17.14 -2.96 18.56
N ARG A 48 -17.05 -3.81 19.59
CA ARG A 48 -16.96 -5.27 19.39
C ARG A 48 -18.24 -5.87 18.79
N PHE A 49 -19.40 -5.25 19.03
CA PHE A 49 -20.69 -5.74 18.56
C PHE A 49 -21.07 -5.20 17.17
N SER A 50 -21.09 -3.87 17.00
CA SER A 50 -21.54 -3.23 15.76
C SER A 50 -20.44 -3.04 14.72
N GLY A 51 -19.17 -3.02 15.14
CA GLY A 51 -18.03 -2.71 14.28
C GLY A 51 -17.88 -1.22 13.93
N GLN A 52 -18.63 -0.33 14.59
CA GLN A 52 -18.54 1.12 14.41
C GLN A 52 -17.31 1.70 15.13
N LYS A 53 -16.76 2.79 14.58
CA LYS A 53 -15.66 3.54 15.18
C LYS A 53 -16.15 4.31 16.40
N ILE A 54 -15.44 4.17 17.51
CA ILE A 54 -15.66 4.85 18.78
C ILE A 54 -14.53 5.86 18.95
N TYR A 55 -14.91 7.13 19.07
CA TYR A 55 -13.99 8.21 19.38
C TYR A 55 -13.77 8.31 20.91
N PRO A 56 -12.62 8.84 21.36
CA PRO A 56 -12.34 8.98 22.78
C PRO A 56 -13.44 9.81 23.47
N GLY A 57 -13.82 9.42 24.69
CA GLY A 57 -14.92 10.04 25.43
C GLY A 57 -16.32 9.56 25.02
N LYS A 58 -16.42 8.58 24.11
CA LYS A 58 -17.68 7.95 23.72
C LYS A 58 -17.67 6.45 23.99
N GLY A 59 -18.87 5.88 24.13
CA GLY A 59 -19.08 4.46 24.31
C GLY A 59 -19.05 4.01 25.77
N ILE A 60 -19.23 2.71 25.97
CA ILE A 60 -19.28 2.05 27.27
C ILE A 60 -18.29 0.88 27.23
N ARG A 61 -17.44 0.78 28.25
CA ARG A 61 -16.52 -0.34 28.44
C ARG A 61 -17.14 -1.33 29.42
N PHE A 62 -17.37 -2.56 28.98
CA PHE A 62 -17.86 -3.65 29.81
C PHE A 62 -16.74 -4.67 30.00
N ILE A 63 -16.45 -5.03 31.24
CA ILE A 63 -15.46 -6.06 31.58
C ILE A 63 -16.25 -7.27 32.05
N ARG A 64 -16.07 -8.40 31.37
CA ARG A 64 -16.66 -9.68 31.76
C ARG A 64 -15.76 -10.36 32.80
N ALA A 65 -16.32 -11.28 33.59
CA ALA A 65 -15.62 -11.98 34.68
C ALA A 65 -14.32 -12.70 34.24
N ASP A 66 -14.22 -13.10 32.97
CA ASP A 66 -13.04 -13.69 32.35
C ASP A 66 -11.98 -12.64 31.92
N SER A 67 -12.06 -11.40 32.43
CA SER A 67 -11.22 -10.24 32.09
C SER A 67 -11.35 -9.73 30.64
N ALA A 68 -12.27 -10.28 29.84
CA ALA A 68 -12.48 -9.81 28.48
C ALA A 68 -13.11 -8.40 28.46
N VAL A 69 -12.43 -7.46 27.80
CA VAL A 69 -12.87 -6.07 27.65
C VAL A 69 -13.69 -5.92 26.37
N PHE A 70 -14.96 -5.54 26.54
CA PHE A 70 -15.88 -5.24 25.45
C PHE A 70 -16.13 -3.74 25.37
N LEU A 71 -15.80 -3.15 24.22
CA LEU A 71 -16.15 -1.76 23.91
C LEU A 71 -17.44 -1.70 23.12
N PHE A 72 -18.42 -0.94 23.61
CA PHE A 72 -19.70 -0.72 22.96
C PHE A 72 -19.86 0.75 22.58
N ALA A 73 -20.35 1.02 21.37
CA ALA A 73 -20.61 2.39 20.93
C ALA A 73 -21.84 3.02 21.64
N ASN A 74 -22.92 2.24 21.78
CA ASN A 74 -24.21 2.70 22.29
C ASN A 74 -24.77 1.72 23.34
N SER A 75 -25.69 2.19 24.18
CA SER A 75 -26.47 1.36 25.12
C SER A 75 -27.22 0.22 24.43
N LYS A 76 -27.70 0.44 23.19
CA LYS A 76 -28.29 -0.59 22.32
C LYS A 76 -27.37 -1.81 22.13
N CYS A 77 -26.07 -1.59 21.91
CA CYS A 77 -25.10 -2.67 21.72
C CYS A 77 -24.88 -3.44 23.04
N LYS A 78 -24.80 -2.74 24.17
CA LYS A 78 -24.69 -3.35 25.51
C LYS A 78 -25.91 -4.24 25.81
N ARG A 79 -27.13 -3.75 25.56
CA ARG A 79 -28.36 -4.51 25.78
C ARG A 79 -28.39 -5.80 24.96
N TYR A 80 -28.08 -5.74 23.67
CA TYR A 80 -28.05 -6.94 22.83
C TYR A 80 -26.98 -7.96 23.24
N PHE A 81 -25.85 -7.49 23.77
CA PHE A 81 -24.83 -8.37 24.33
C PHE A 81 -25.32 -9.12 25.57
N HIS A 82 -26.00 -8.44 26.50
CA HIS A 82 -26.60 -9.11 27.67
C HIS A 82 -27.73 -10.08 27.30
N ASN A 83 -28.52 -9.75 26.27
CA ASN A 83 -29.54 -10.63 25.71
C ASN A 83 -28.94 -11.81 24.90
N ARG A 84 -27.61 -11.94 24.85
CA ARG A 84 -26.88 -13.02 24.15
C ARG A 84 -27.20 -13.11 22.65
N LEU A 85 -27.57 -11.99 22.03
CA LEU A 85 -27.82 -11.93 20.60
C LEU A 85 -26.49 -11.96 19.84
N LYS A 86 -26.43 -12.79 18.80
CA LYS A 86 -25.24 -12.88 17.94
C LYS A 86 -25.29 -11.77 16.88
N PRO A 87 -24.23 -10.95 16.71
CA PRO A 87 -24.23 -9.87 15.72
C PRO A 87 -24.38 -10.39 14.27
N ALA A 88 -24.02 -11.65 14.01
CA ALA A 88 -24.22 -12.34 12.73
C ALA A 88 -25.69 -12.42 12.29
N LYS A 89 -26.65 -12.35 13.22
CA LYS A 89 -28.09 -12.39 12.91
C LYS A 89 -28.70 -11.01 12.68
N LEU A 90 -28.00 -9.92 13.03
CA LEU A 90 -28.52 -8.57 12.97
C LEU A 90 -28.05 -7.84 11.71
N THR A 91 -28.98 -7.56 10.81
CA THR A 91 -28.76 -7.01 9.45
C THR A 91 -27.93 -5.73 9.41
N TRP A 92 -28.09 -4.85 10.40
CA TRP A 92 -27.44 -3.54 10.46
C TRP A 92 -25.99 -3.59 10.95
N THR A 93 -25.53 -4.72 11.52
CA THR A 93 -24.17 -4.82 12.05
C THR A 93 -23.14 -5.02 10.94
N ALA A 94 -21.90 -4.62 11.19
CA ALA A 94 -20.81 -4.86 10.24
C ALA A 94 -20.54 -6.36 10.01
N MET A 95 -20.78 -7.21 11.02
CA MET A 95 -20.53 -8.65 10.92
C MET A 95 -21.51 -9.34 9.96
N TYR A 96 -22.80 -9.01 10.06
CA TYR A 96 -23.83 -9.50 9.13
C TYR A 96 -23.50 -9.10 7.70
N ARG A 97 -23.16 -7.82 7.45
CA ARG A 97 -22.87 -7.30 6.11
C ARG A 97 -21.67 -7.99 5.46
N LYS A 98 -20.65 -8.35 6.26
CA LYS A 98 -19.49 -9.15 5.81
C LYS A 98 -19.88 -10.56 5.40
N GLN A 99 -20.65 -11.28 6.23
CA GLN A 99 -21.09 -12.65 5.92
C GLN A 99 -21.96 -12.71 4.66
N HIS A 100 -22.83 -11.72 4.50
CA HIS A 100 -23.73 -11.60 3.35
C HIS A 100 -23.11 -10.85 2.18
N LYS A 101 -21.79 -10.63 2.18
CA LYS A 101 -21.04 -10.10 1.04
C LYS A 101 -21.50 -8.71 0.56
N LYS A 102 -22.24 -7.95 1.39
CA LYS A 102 -22.78 -6.63 1.05
C LYS A 102 -21.70 -5.55 0.93
N ASP A 103 -20.56 -5.75 1.59
CA ASP A 103 -19.42 -4.82 1.56
C ASP A 103 -18.42 -5.07 0.42
N ILE A 104 -18.64 -6.11 -0.41
CA ILE A 104 -17.67 -6.49 -1.46
C ILE A 104 -17.45 -5.36 -2.47
N HIS A 105 -18.52 -4.72 -2.95
CA HIS A 105 -18.41 -3.66 -3.96
C HIS A 105 -17.63 -2.43 -3.44
N ALA A 106 -17.87 -2.06 -2.18
CA ALA A 106 -17.17 -0.93 -1.55
C ALA A 106 -15.69 -1.22 -1.33
N GLU A 107 -15.34 -2.44 -0.88
CA GLU A 107 -13.96 -2.86 -0.68
C GLU A 107 -13.23 -3.07 -2.02
N ALA A 108 -13.90 -3.57 -3.05
CA ALA A 108 -13.36 -3.69 -4.41
C ALA A 108 -13.01 -2.31 -5.00
N ALA A 109 -13.90 -1.32 -4.85
CA ALA A 109 -13.65 0.05 -5.27
C ALA A 109 -12.45 0.69 -4.53
N LYS A 110 -12.35 0.49 -3.21
CA LYS A 110 -11.19 0.96 -2.42
C LYS A 110 -9.89 0.28 -2.85
N LYS A 111 -9.90 -1.04 -3.07
CA LYS A 111 -8.73 -1.78 -3.58
C LYS A 111 -8.30 -1.26 -4.95
N ARG A 112 -9.24 -1.06 -5.89
CA ARG A 112 -8.97 -0.42 -7.19
C ARG A 112 -8.32 0.96 -7.02
N ARG A 113 -8.91 1.83 -6.19
CA ARG A 113 -8.39 3.18 -5.93
C ARG A 113 -6.98 3.17 -5.33
N ARG A 114 -6.66 2.20 -4.47
CA ARG A 114 -5.31 2.05 -3.88
C ARG A 114 -4.29 1.58 -4.91
N THR A 115 -4.67 0.68 -5.82
CA THR A 115 -3.81 0.23 -6.92
C THR A 115 -3.53 1.36 -7.92
N THR A 116 -4.52 2.19 -8.25
CA THR A 116 -4.35 3.36 -9.12
C THR A 116 -3.47 4.43 -8.48
N LYS A 117 -3.51 4.60 -7.15
CA LYS A 117 -2.59 5.46 -6.38
C LYS A 117 -1.18 4.88 -6.22
N LYS A 118 -0.73 3.95 -7.07
CA LYS A 118 0.71 3.69 -7.20
C LYS A 118 1.35 4.99 -7.69
N PRO A 119 2.36 5.53 -6.97
CA PRO A 119 2.94 6.81 -7.33
C PRO A 119 3.45 6.74 -8.77
N TYR A 120 2.88 7.62 -9.58
CA TYR A 120 3.45 8.15 -10.81
C TYR A 120 4.97 8.01 -10.76
N SER A 121 5.54 7.24 -11.68
CA SER A 121 6.98 7.17 -11.87
C SER A 121 7.47 8.61 -11.96
N ARG A 122 8.20 9.09 -10.93
CA ARG A 122 8.84 10.39 -10.96
C ARG A 122 9.57 10.46 -12.30
N SER A 123 9.24 11.44 -13.13
CA SER A 123 10.07 11.75 -14.29
C SER A 123 11.49 11.90 -13.75
N ILE A 124 12.40 11.04 -14.21
CA ILE A 124 13.81 11.17 -13.89
C ILE A 124 14.25 12.41 -14.66
N VAL A 125 14.20 13.57 -14.01
CA VAL A 125 14.70 14.84 -14.57
C VAL A 125 16.19 14.62 -14.86
N GLY A 126 16.55 14.50 -16.14
CA GLY A 126 17.93 14.30 -16.60
C GLY A 126 18.20 13.07 -17.48
N ALA A 127 17.25 12.16 -17.71
CA ALA A 127 17.41 11.08 -18.69
C ALA A 127 16.73 11.46 -20.01
N SER A 128 17.49 11.54 -21.11
CA SER A 128 16.92 11.72 -22.46
C SER A 128 15.93 10.59 -22.78
N LEU A 129 14.89 10.90 -23.56
CA LEU A 129 13.80 9.97 -23.87
C LEU A 129 14.30 8.63 -24.43
N GLU A 130 15.41 8.65 -25.16
CA GLU A 130 16.04 7.47 -25.76
C GLU A 130 16.62 6.49 -24.72
N VAL A 131 17.21 7.01 -23.63
CA VAL A 131 17.76 6.17 -22.55
C VAL A 131 16.63 5.47 -21.79
N ILE A 132 15.48 6.13 -21.65
CA ILE A 132 14.30 5.57 -20.99
C ILE A 132 13.68 4.46 -21.85
N GLN A 133 13.63 4.63 -23.17
CA GLN A 133 13.11 3.61 -24.10
C GLN A 133 14.03 2.38 -24.15
N LYS A 134 15.35 2.58 -24.25
CA LYS A 134 16.33 1.49 -24.24
C LYS A 134 16.25 0.66 -22.95
N LYS A 135 16.22 1.33 -21.78
CA LYS A 135 16.05 0.65 -20.47
C LYS A 135 14.70 -0.04 -20.26
N ARG A 136 13.66 0.36 -21.02
CA ARG A 136 12.34 -0.30 -21.01
C ARG A 136 12.27 -1.47 -21.99
N ALA A 137 13.00 -1.40 -23.09
CA ALA A 137 13.07 -2.45 -24.10
C ALA A 137 14.05 -3.58 -23.74
N GLU A 138 14.95 -3.36 -22.78
CA GLU A 138 15.83 -4.40 -22.24
C GLU A 138 15.02 -5.58 -21.70
N LYS A 139 15.34 -6.78 -22.20
CA LYS A 139 14.73 -8.04 -21.76
C LYS A 139 15.00 -8.27 -20.27
N PRO A 140 14.06 -8.85 -19.51
CA PRO A 140 14.18 -9.03 -18.07
C PRO A 140 15.41 -9.87 -17.67
N GLU A 141 15.79 -10.84 -18.50
CA GLU A 141 16.98 -11.69 -18.30
C GLU A 141 18.28 -10.89 -18.27
N VAL A 142 18.41 -9.86 -19.11
CA VAL A 142 19.60 -8.99 -19.16
C VAL A 142 19.66 -8.08 -17.95
N ARG A 143 18.50 -7.61 -17.46
CA ARG A 143 18.43 -6.84 -16.21
C ARG A 143 18.84 -7.64 -15.00
N ASP A 144 18.40 -8.89 -14.93
CA ASP A 144 18.68 -9.76 -13.79
C ASP A 144 20.15 -10.23 -13.81
N ALA A 145 20.71 -10.53 -14.99
CA ALA A 145 22.15 -10.78 -15.14
C ALA A 145 23.02 -9.57 -14.73
N ALA A 146 22.63 -8.35 -15.13
CA ALA A 146 23.35 -7.13 -14.73
C ALA A 146 23.28 -6.87 -13.21
N ARG A 147 22.14 -7.18 -12.57
CA ARG A 147 21.98 -7.09 -11.11
C ARG A 147 22.85 -8.13 -10.40
N GLU A 148 22.90 -9.34 -10.91
CA GLU A 148 23.73 -10.41 -10.33
C GLU A 148 25.22 -10.11 -10.47
N ALA A 149 25.66 -9.59 -11.63
CA ALA A 149 27.03 -9.13 -11.85
C ALA A 149 27.41 -7.99 -10.88
N ALA A 150 26.55 -6.98 -10.72
CA ALA A 150 26.79 -5.88 -9.78
C ALA A 150 26.83 -6.36 -8.31
N LEU A 151 25.97 -7.32 -7.93
CA LEU A 151 25.98 -7.91 -6.59
C LEU A 151 27.24 -8.75 -6.34
N ARG A 152 27.82 -9.39 -7.36
CA ARG A 152 29.10 -10.11 -7.26
C ARG A 152 30.26 -9.14 -7.05
N GLU A 153 30.31 -8.06 -7.83
CA GLU A 153 31.34 -7.03 -7.68
C GLU A 153 31.30 -6.35 -6.30
N ILE A 154 30.11 -5.99 -5.81
CA ILE A 154 29.94 -5.41 -4.47
C ILE A 154 30.41 -6.39 -3.39
N LYS A 155 30.07 -7.68 -3.52
CA LYS A 155 30.52 -8.72 -2.57
C LYS A 155 32.03 -8.89 -2.59
N GLU A 156 32.68 -8.78 -3.75
CA GLU A 156 34.14 -8.86 -3.88
C GLU A 156 34.84 -7.64 -3.29
N ARG A 157 34.31 -6.43 -3.50
CA ARG A 157 34.81 -5.20 -2.85
C ARG A 157 34.66 -5.24 -1.34
N ILE A 158 33.56 -5.79 -0.83
CA ILE A 158 33.34 -5.98 0.62
C ILE A 158 34.30 -7.01 1.19
N LYS A 159 34.63 -8.09 0.46
CA LYS A 159 35.63 -9.08 0.91
C LYS A 159 37.02 -8.45 1.01
N LYS A 160 37.49 -7.80 -0.07
CA LYS A 160 38.79 -7.10 -0.11
C LYS A 160 38.94 -6.07 1.03
N THR A 161 37.93 -5.23 1.24
CA THR A 161 37.95 -4.25 2.34
C THR A 161 37.83 -4.87 3.75
N LYS A 162 37.22 -6.06 3.89
CA LYS A 162 37.20 -6.81 5.16
C LYS A 162 38.55 -7.42 5.47
N ASP A 163 39.28 -7.90 4.48
CA ASP A 163 40.60 -8.50 4.66
C ASP A 163 41.66 -7.42 4.97
N GLU A 164 41.60 -6.26 4.32
CA GLU A 164 42.40 -5.08 4.67
C GLU A 164 42.13 -4.58 6.10
N LYS A 165 40.85 -4.58 6.53
CA LYS A 165 40.48 -4.21 7.91
C LYS A 165 40.92 -5.24 8.94
N LYS A 166 40.98 -6.53 8.59
CA LYS A 166 41.52 -7.59 9.46
C LYS A 166 43.04 -7.52 9.56
N ALA A 167 43.75 -7.22 8.47
CA ALA A 167 45.20 -7.00 8.49
C ALA A 167 45.57 -5.78 9.34
N LYS A 168 44.85 -4.66 9.19
CA LYS A 168 45.05 -3.46 10.03
C LYS A 168 44.72 -3.69 11.52
N LYS A 169 43.71 -4.53 11.82
CA LYS A 169 43.41 -4.91 13.22
C LYS A 169 44.46 -5.86 13.82
N ALA A 170 45.09 -6.71 13.03
CA ALA A 170 46.17 -7.58 13.47
C ALA A 170 47.49 -6.82 13.71
N GLU A 171 47.73 -5.75 12.97
CA GLU A 171 48.90 -4.88 13.14
C GLU A 171 48.75 -3.98 14.40
N VAL A 172 47.58 -3.36 14.62
CA VAL A 172 47.29 -2.59 15.85
C VAL A 172 47.29 -3.47 17.11
N ALA A 173 46.91 -4.75 17.00
CA ALA A 173 46.99 -5.69 18.13
C ALA A 173 48.42 -6.13 18.49
N LYS A 174 49.38 -6.07 17.55
CA LYS A 174 50.81 -6.29 17.85
C LYS A 174 51.46 -5.07 18.50
N SER A 175 51.00 -3.87 18.18
CA SER A 175 51.54 -2.61 18.72
C SER A 175 51.05 -2.28 20.14
N GLN A 176 49.95 -2.88 20.61
CA GLN A 176 49.42 -2.68 21.97
C GLN A 176 50.06 -3.55 23.08
N LYS A 177 51.07 -4.38 22.77
CA LYS A 177 51.82 -5.15 23.81
C LYS A 177 53.06 -4.40 24.35
N ALA A 178 53.36 -3.19 23.87
CA ALA A 178 54.59 -2.46 24.23
C ALA A 178 54.42 -1.25 25.17
N GLN A 179 53.22 -0.84 25.58
CA GLN A 179 53.05 0.35 26.44
C GLN A 179 51.95 0.17 27.50
N THR A 180 52.29 -0.41 28.65
CA THR A 180 51.54 -0.22 29.92
C THR A 180 52.47 -0.25 31.13
N LYS A 181 52.98 0.91 31.56
CA LYS A 181 53.41 1.20 32.95
C LYS A 181 53.16 2.68 33.28
N GLY A 182 52.43 2.93 34.38
CA GLY A 182 52.08 4.24 34.97
C GLY A 182 50.63 4.65 34.70
N ALA A 183 49.61 4.31 35.52
CA ALA A 183 49.27 4.81 36.87
C ALA A 183 49.00 6.34 36.87
N VAL A 184 47.92 6.93 37.39
CA VAL A 184 46.78 6.51 38.24
C VAL A 184 45.76 7.69 38.23
N GLN A 185 44.43 7.53 38.14
CA GLN A 185 43.39 7.59 39.21
C GLN A 185 42.18 8.35 38.61
N LYS A 186 40.90 8.23 38.97
CA LYS A 186 40.12 7.47 39.97
C LYS A 186 38.64 7.65 39.57
N GLY A 187 37.81 6.61 39.65
CA GLY A 187 36.36 6.71 39.42
C GLY A 187 35.67 5.36 39.61
N SER A 188 35.06 5.19 40.78
CA SER A 188 34.63 3.94 41.41
C SER A 188 33.38 3.28 40.81
N LYS A 189 33.49 1.94 40.66
CA LYS A 189 32.50 0.84 40.77
C LYS A 189 30.99 1.16 40.66
N GLY A 190 30.36 0.56 39.65
CA GLY A 190 28.93 0.16 39.64
C GLY A 190 28.64 -1.07 40.54
N PRO A 191 27.42 -1.65 40.50
CA PRO A 191 27.18 -2.82 39.61
C PRO A 191 25.75 -2.87 39.02
N LYS A 192 25.57 -3.16 37.72
CA LYS A 192 25.38 -4.48 37.06
C LYS A 192 23.97 -5.07 37.22
N LEU A 193 23.34 -5.35 36.06
CA LEU A 193 22.65 -6.60 35.62
C LEU A 193 21.77 -6.21 34.41
N GLY A 194 22.10 -6.60 33.16
CA GLY A 194 21.68 -7.86 32.52
C GLY A 194 20.24 -7.73 31.97
N GLY A 195 19.85 -8.03 30.72
CA GLY A 195 20.44 -8.62 29.52
C GLY A 195 19.29 -8.82 28.50
N GLY A 196 19.62 -9.26 27.28
CA GLY A 196 18.69 -10.04 26.43
C GLY A 196 17.67 -9.27 25.57
N GLY A 197 18.10 -8.73 24.43
CA GLY A 197 17.20 -8.31 23.35
C GLY A 197 16.78 -9.52 22.49
N GLY A 198 15.57 -10.02 22.74
CA GLY A 198 14.98 -11.15 22.02
C GLY A 198 14.47 -10.81 20.62
N LYS A 199 14.57 -11.81 19.73
CA LYS A 199 13.75 -11.94 18.53
C LYS A 199 12.27 -11.82 18.87
N ARG A 200 11.55 -10.86 18.27
CA ARG A 200 10.26 -11.05 17.57
C ARG A 200 10.11 -9.95 16.52
#